data_AF-A0A1F4FHB6-F1
#
_entry.id   AF-A0A1F4FHB6-F1
#
_cell.length_a   1.000
_cell.length_b   1.000
_cell.length_c   1.000
_cell.angle_alpha   90.00
_cell.angle_beta   90.00
_cell.angle_gamma   90.00
#
_symmetry.space_group_name_H-M   'P 1'
#
loop_
_entity.id
_entity.type
_entity.pdbx_description
1 polymer ?
#
loop_
_entity_poly.entity_id
_entity_poly.type
_entity_poly.pdbx_seq_one_letter_code
_entity_poly.pdbx_strand_id
1 'polypeptide(L)'
;MRRLACFALVALLAGCATPAERAAQMEREVDEMIQVYGPACERLGYKGATDGWRDCVLGLSAKDSYERYRRSTTTCLGHRGFFQCSTF
;
A
#
# COMPACT_ATOMS: atom_id res chain seq x y z
N MET A 1 -37.23 -11.64 9.73
CA MET A 1 -36.62 -11.27 11.03
C MET A 1 -35.37 -12.08 11.35
N ARG A 2 -35.45 -13.41 11.59
CA ARG A 2 -34.28 -14.23 12.01
C ARG A 2 -33.12 -14.29 11.00
N ARG A 3 -33.42 -14.35 9.69
CA ARG A 3 -32.39 -14.38 8.63
C ARG A 3 -31.63 -13.04 8.50
N LEU A 4 -32.33 -11.92 8.71
CA LEU A 4 -31.72 -10.58 8.68
C LEU A 4 -30.77 -10.36 9.88
N ALA A 5 -31.15 -10.87 11.06
CA ALA A 5 -30.29 -10.84 12.24
C ALA A 5 -29.00 -11.66 12.06
N CYS A 6 -29.08 -12.83 11.40
CA CYS A 6 -27.89 -13.63 11.07
C CYS A 6 -26.96 -12.92 10.07
N PHE A 7 -27.50 -12.27 9.04
CA PHE A 7 -26.70 -11.50 8.08
C PHE A 7 -26.00 -10.31 8.75
N ALA A 8 -26.68 -9.60 9.65
CA ALA A 8 -26.08 -8.51 10.40
C ALA A 8 -24.91 -8.98 11.28
N LEU A 9 -25.04 -10.15 11.91
CA LEU A 9 -23.99 -10.73 12.76
C LEU A 9 -22.73 -11.12 11.97
N VAL A 10 -22.91 -11.68 10.77
CA VAL A 10 -21.79 -12.03 9.87
C VAL A 10 -21.12 -10.78 9.30
N ALA A 11 -21.89 -9.73 9.00
CA ALA A 11 -21.34 -8.44 8.56
C ALA A 11 -20.51 -7.75 9.64
N LEU A 12 -20.91 -7.86 10.91
CA LEU A 12 -20.15 -7.36 12.06
C LEU A 12 -18.82 -8.11 12.26
N LEU A 13 -18.76 -9.41 11.93
CA LEU A 13 -17.55 -10.22 12.00
C LEU A 13 -16.58 -9.94 10.83
N ALA A 14 -17.09 -9.53 9.67
CA ALA A 14 -16.28 -9.15 8.51
C ALA A 14 -15.59 -7.78 8.66
N GLY A 15 -16.04 -6.94 9.60
CA GLY A 15 -15.49 -5.60 9.85
C GLY A 15 -14.19 -5.56 10.65
N CYS A 16 -13.76 -6.67 11.25
CA CYS A 16 -12.51 -6.76 11.99
C CYS A 16 -11.44 -7.40 11.12
N ALA A 17 -10.68 -6.59 10.36
CA ALA A 17 -9.42 -7.06 9.78
C ALA A 17 -8.55 -7.62 10.92
N THR A 18 -8.42 -8.94 10.98
CA THR A 18 -7.71 -9.62 12.07
C THR A 18 -6.23 -9.23 12.03
N PRO A 19 -5.53 -9.20 13.18
CA PRO A 19 -4.09 -8.93 13.19
C PRO A 19 -3.31 -9.89 12.28
N ALA A 20 -3.76 -11.15 12.17
CA ALA A 20 -3.17 -12.16 11.30
C ALA A 20 -3.28 -11.77 9.81
N GLU A 21 -4.44 -11.27 9.38
CA GLU A 21 -4.64 -10.82 8.01
C GLU A 21 -3.74 -9.61 7.67
N ARG A 22 -3.60 -8.67 8.60
CA ARG A 22 -2.71 -7.51 8.42
C ARG A 22 -1.25 -7.93 8.32
N ALA A 23 -0.80 -8.88 9.15
CA ALA A 23 0.57 -9.38 9.08
C ALA A 23 0.84 -10.05 7.72
N ALA A 24 -0.07 -10.91 7.25
CA ALA A 24 0.05 -11.57 5.95
C ALA A 24 0.06 -10.57 4.78
N GLN A 25 -0.67 -9.46 4.88
CA GLN A 25 -0.62 -8.39 3.88
C GLN A 25 0.75 -7.71 3.84
N MET A 26 1.31 -7.39 5.01
CA MET A 26 2.62 -6.75 5.11
C MET A 26 3.75 -7.66 4.62
N GLU A 27 3.67 -8.97 4.87
CA GLU A 27 4.63 -9.95 4.34
C GLU A 27 4.67 -9.93 2.80
N ARG A 28 3.49 -9.90 2.16
CA ARG A 28 3.40 -9.82 0.69
C ARG A 28 3.95 -8.52 0.15
N GLU A 29 3.71 -7.40 0.83
CA GLU A 29 4.25 -6.10 0.44
C GLU A 29 5.78 -6.09 0.50
N VAL A 30 6.36 -6.68 1.55
CA VAL A 30 7.82 -6.85 1.67
C VAL A 30 8.38 -7.73 0.56
N ASP A 31 7.73 -8.87 0.27
CA ASP A 31 8.15 -9.75 -0.81
C ASP A 31 8.15 -9.03 -2.16
N GLU A 32 7.13 -8.22 -2.44
CA GLU A 32 7.05 -7.41 -3.65
C GLU A 32 8.19 -6.37 -3.69
N MET A 33 8.45 -5.65 -2.60
CA MET A 33 9.56 -4.69 -2.54
C MET A 33 10.91 -5.36 -2.81
N ILE A 34 11.15 -6.55 -2.25
CA ILE A 34 12.38 -7.31 -2.47
C ILE A 34 12.49 -7.72 -3.94
N GLN A 35 11.41 -8.23 -4.55
CA GLN A 35 11.41 -8.64 -5.95
C GLN A 35 11.66 -7.47 -6.91
N VAL A 36 11.06 -6.30 -6.64
CA VAL A 36 11.14 -5.13 -7.51
C VAL A 36 12.45 -4.35 -7.33
N TYR A 37 12.84 -4.07 -6.09
CA TYR A 37 13.97 -3.17 -5.79
C TYR A 37 15.26 -3.90 -5.41
N GLY A 38 15.17 -5.14 -4.93
CA GLY A 38 16.34 -5.95 -4.52
C GLY A 38 17.43 -6.04 -5.59
N PRO A 39 17.09 -6.38 -6.86
CA PRO A 39 18.08 -6.45 -7.94
C PRO A 39 18.73 -5.09 -8.28
N ALA A 40 18.06 -3.97 -8.02
CA ALA A 40 18.67 -2.65 -8.18
C ALA A 40 19.71 -2.40 -7.07
N CYS A 41 19.38 -2.74 -5.82
CA CYS A 41 20.31 -2.63 -4.69
C CYS A 41 21.53 -3.54 -4.83
N GLU A 42 21.36 -4.76 -5.35
CA GLU A 42 22.49 -5.65 -5.65
C GLU A 42 23.41 -5.05 -6.74
N ARG A 43 22.84 -4.45 -7.79
CA ARG A 43 23.61 -3.74 -8.82
C ARG A 43 24.34 -2.51 -8.29
N LEU A 44 23.84 -1.90 -7.21
CA LEU A 44 24.51 -0.81 -6.50
C LEU A 44 25.63 -1.31 -5.57
N GLY A 45 25.85 -2.62 -5.45
CA GLY A 45 26.92 -3.23 -4.67
C GLY A 45 26.53 -3.62 -3.25
N TYR A 46 25.26 -3.51 -2.87
CA TYR A 46 24.80 -4.00 -1.57
C TYR A 46 24.69 -5.53 -1.58
N LYS A 47 25.21 -6.17 -0.54
CA LYS A 47 25.07 -7.61 -0.36
C LYS A 47 23.64 -7.94 0.10
N GLY A 48 22.97 -8.85 -0.62
CA GLY A 48 21.62 -9.31 -0.29
C GLY A 48 21.48 -9.73 1.18
N ALA A 49 20.28 -9.50 1.74
CA ALA A 49 19.93 -9.80 3.13
C ALA A 49 20.79 -9.13 4.22
N THR A 50 21.60 -8.11 3.89
CA THR A 50 22.25 -7.23 4.87
C THR A 50 21.37 -6.02 5.23
N ASP A 51 21.66 -5.35 6.34
CA ASP A 51 20.94 -4.13 6.73
C ASP A 51 21.05 -3.04 5.66
N GLY A 52 22.25 -2.81 5.12
CA GLY A 52 22.44 -1.82 4.05
C GLY A 52 21.63 -2.14 2.78
N TRP A 53 21.45 -3.42 2.45
CA TRP A 53 20.59 -3.82 1.34
C TRP A 53 19.10 -3.59 1.66
N ARG A 54 18.65 -3.91 2.89
CA ARG A 54 17.28 -3.63 3.33
C ARG A 54 16.97 -2.14 3.31
N ASP A 55 17.89 -1.31 3.78
CA ASP A 55 17.75 0.14 3.78
C ASP A 55 17.66 0.70 2.36
N CYS A 56 18.45 0.16 1.43
CA CYS A 56 18.36 0.50 0.02
C CYS A 56 16.99 0.14 -0.58
N VAL A 57 16.48 -1.07 -0.32
CA VAL A 57 15.17 -1.53 -0.82
C VAL A 57 14.05 -0.62 -0.29
N LEU A 58 14.04 -0.34 1.02
CA LEU A 58 13.07 0.56 1.65
C LEU A 58 13.17 1.98 1.09
N GLY A 59 14.38 2.50 0.89
CA GLY A 59 14.60 3.83 0.33
C GLY A 59 14.09 3.98 -1.11
N LEU A 60 14.35 2.99 -1.97
CA LEU A 60 13.84 2.99 -3.34
C LEU A 60 12.31 2.88 -3.38
N SER A 61 11.72 2.01 -2.55
CA SER A 61 10.27 1.86 -2.43
C SER A 61 9.59 3.15 -1.95
N ALA A 62 10.16 3.81 -0.94
CA ALA A 62 9.66 5.08 -0.42
C ALA A 62 9.73 6.19 -1.49
N LYS A 63 10.82 6.26 -2.24
CA LYS A 63 10.98 7.23 -3.34
C LYS A 63 9.91 7.01 -4.42
N ASP A 64 9.70 5.78 -4.85
CA ASP A 64 8.70 5.50 -5.90
C ASP A 64 7.28 5.79 -5.42
N SER A 65 6.94 5.42 -4.17
CA SER A 65 5.66 5.75 -3.55
C SER A 65 5.42 7.26 -3.49
N TYR A 66 6.46 8.04 -3.14
CA TYR A 66 6.40 9.49 -3.16
C TYR A 66 6.17 10.05 -4.56
N GLU A 67 6.88 9.55 -5.57
CA GLU A 67 6.70 10.00 -6.96
C GLU A 67 5.32 9.64 -7.51
N ARG A 68 4.76 8.47 -7.18
CA ARG A 68 3.38 8.11 -7.52
C ARG A 68 2.38 9.05 -6.85
N TYR A 69 2.53 9.32 -5.57
CA TYR A 69 1.68 10.26 -4.84
C TYR A 69 1.77 11.67 -5.44
N ARG A 70 2.98 12.13 -5.75
CA ARG A 70 3.22 13.43 -6.39
C ARG A 70 2.60 13.50 -7.79
N ARG A 71 2.66 12.42 -8.57
CA ARG A 71 2.06 12.35 -9.90
C ARG A 71 0.55 12.38 -9.86
N SER A 72 -0.06 11.79 -8.82
CA SER A 72 -1.49 11.85 -8.54
C SER A 72 -1.91 13.29 -8.18
N THR A 73 -2.00 14.14 -9.20
CA THR A 73 -2.47 15.52 -9.04
C THR A 73 -3.98 15.51 -9.13
N THR A 74 -4.65 15.52 -7.99
CA THR A 74 -6.11 15.75 -7.95
C THR A 74 -6.36 17.19 -8.38
N THR A 75 -6.80 17.35 -9.62
CA THR A 75 -7.23 18.66 -10.12
C THR A 75 -8.72 18.80 -9.85
N CYS A 76 -9.08 19.80 -9.05
CA CYS A 76 -10.48 20.16 -8.79
C CYS A 76 -10.76 21.50 -9.47
N LEU A 77 -11.61 21.47 -10.49
CA LEU A 77 -12.08 22.68 -11.17
C LEU A 77 -13.51 22.97 -10.69
N GLY A 78 -13.77 24.21 -10.25
CA GLY A 78 -15.11 24.63 -9.80
C GLY A 78 -15.15 25.84 -8.86
N HIS A 79 -16.35 26.36 -8.60
CA HIS A 79 -16.64 27.41 -7.62
C HIS A 79 -17.53 26.85 -6.49
N ARG A 80 -17.60 27.57 -5.35
CA ARG A 80 -18.24 27.13 -4.08
C ARG A 80 -19.53 26.34 -4.32
N GLY A 81 -19.48 25.05 -3.99
CA GLY A 81 -20.64 24.14 -4.02
C GLY A 81 -20.61 23.09 -5.13
N PHE A 82 -19.81 23.27 -6.18
CA PHE A 82 -19.62 22.26 -7.25
C PHE A 82 -18.14 22.15 -7.59
N PHE A 83 -17.50 21.07 -7.12
CA PHE A 83 -16.15 20.69 -7.56
C PHE A 83 -16.25 19.40 -8.36
N GLN A 84 -15.74 19.42 -9.58
CA GLN A 84 -15.46 18.20 -10.32
C GLN A 84 -13.97 17.93 -10.14
N CYS A 85 -13.66 16.97 -9.27
CA CYS A 85 -12.30 16.54 -9.03
C CYS A 85 -12.01 15.32 -9.90
N SER A 86 -10.94 15.41 -10.68
CA SER A 86 -10.40 14.29 -11.45
C SER A 86 -8.99 13.98 -10.97
N THR A 87 -8.74 12.70 -10.71
CA THR A 87 -7.42 12.14 -10.42
C THR A 87 -6.94 11.42 -11.67
N PHE A 88 -5.73 11.72 -12.13
CA PHE A 88 -5.09 11.10 -13.30
C PHE A 88 -3.75 10.48 -12.90
#